data_AF-A0A820DFR3-F1
#
_entry.id   AF-A0A820DFR3-F1
#
_cell.length_a   1.000
_cell.length_b   1.000
_cell.length_c   1.000
_cell.angle_alpha   90.00
_cell.angle_beta   90.00
_cell.angle_gamma   90.00
#
_symmetry.space_group_name_H-M   'P 1'
#
loop_
_entity.id
_entity.type
_entity.pdbx_description
1 polymer ?
#
loop_
_entity_poly.entity_id
_entity_poly.type
_entity_poly.pdbx_seq_one_letter_code
_entity_poly.pdbx_strand_id
1 'polypeptide(L)'
;MFSTKKDFALLARQISLPTRETTKENSTPFLVDIYQVRLWKLIHSPEQTDLDDIAQEFQCNSQELLHTLVALYDKCLSEIGGETIYSTICERKVVSILIVYNNPEVVIKQGAVSNLVTDEEDCLDTLLENIEEPDSVFHDVFSDASSSESSEEEDEDGDEDEDDERDYSIGVGKFLKKVKAEKLNLHKRLIGSLSFQKITMFPTPAHEEHVLDLLLLACRKKYRGRGIGRYLMKLLMNRDYIGDYDA
;
A
#
# COMPACT_ATOMS: atom_id res chain seq x y z
N MET A 1 27.07 21.51 12.05
CA MET A 1 27.75 20.44 11.27
C MET A 1 26.91 19.19 11.50
N PHE A 2 25.80 19.08 10.77
CA PHE A 2 24.74 18.11 11.04
C PHE A 2 24.95 16.81 10.27
N SER A 3 24.56 15.73 10.93
CA SER A 3 24.77 14.32 10.62
C SER A 3 24.67 13.99 9.14
N THR A 4 25.76 13.45 8.60
CA THR A 4 25.86 12.94 7.24
C THR A 4 25.32 11.50 7.14
N LYS A 5 24.37 11.29 6.22
CA LYS A 5 24.27 10.10 5.36
C LYS A 5 23.95 8.74 6.01
N LYS A 6 22.84 8.63 6.76
CA LYS A 6 22.16 7.34 6.99
C LYS A 6 20.62 7.43 7.04
N ASP A 7 20.04 8.49 6.50
CA ASP A 7 18.58 8.64 6.55
C ASP A 7 17.99 7.96 5.32
N PHE A 8 17.02 7.06 5.56
CA PHE A 8 16.36 6.17 4.59
C PHE A 8 17.00 4.80 4.39
N ALA A 9 17.34 4.14 5.50
CA ALA A 9 17.39 2.68 5.52
C ALA A 9 16.05 2.13 6.01
N LEU A 10 15.55 1.12 5.30
CA LEU A 10 14.54 0.15 5.71
C LEU A 10 14.34 0.07 7.24
N LEU A 11 13.30 0.72 7.78
CA LEU A 11 12.82 0.45 9.14
C LEU A 11 11.92 -0.78 9.11
N ALA A 12 12.44 -1.92 8.63
CA ALA A 12 11.78 -3.21 8.76
C ALA A 12 11.75 -3.57 10.25
N ARG A 13 10.72 -3.10 10.94
CA ARG A 13 10.46 -3.42 12.33
C ARG A 13 9.27 -4.35 12.36
N GLN A 14 9.53 -5.60 12.73
CA GLN A 14 8.47 -6.54 13.03
C GLN A 14 7.73 -6.02 14.26
N ILE A 15 6.43 -5.75 14.11
CA ILE A 15 5.59 -5.27 15.19
C ILE A 15 4.39 -6.20 15.32
N SER A 16 4.13 -6.61 16.55
CA SER A 16 2.89 -7.30 16.91
C SER A 16 1.79 -6.26 17.01
N LEU A 17 0.81 -6.32 16.10
CA LEU A 17 -0.36 -5.46 16.21
C LEU A 17 -1.36 -6.09 17.19
N PRO A 18 -1.75 -5.36 18.25
CA PRO A 18 -2.84 -5.81 19.10
C PRO A 18 -4.10 -5.82 18.24
N THR A 19 -4.74 -6.97 18.12
CA THR A 19 -6.10 -6.99 17.62
C THR A 19 -6.95 -6.25 18.63
N ARG A 20 -7.82 -5.35 18.16
CA ARG A 20 -8.77 -4.61 19.00
C ARG A 20 -9.33 -5.55 20.07
N GLU A 21 -9.42 -5.06 21.31
CA GLU A 21 -10.11 -5.69 22.44
C GLU A 21 -11.57 -5.99 22.05
N THR A 22 -11.76 -7.05 21.27
CA THR A 22 -13.01 -7.78 21.29
C THR A 22 -12.99 -8.46 22.64
N THR A 23 -14.11 -8.41 23.35
CA THR A 23 -14.35 -9.02 24.67
C THR A 23 -14.23 -10.55 24.68
N LYS A 24 -13.53 -11.14 23.70
CA LYS A 24 -13.22 -12.56 23.58
C LYS A 24 -11.70 -12.71 23.69
N GLU A 25 -11.25 -13.28 24.81
CA GLU A 25 -9.86 -13.51 25.25
C GLU A 25 -8.91 -14.27 24.28
N ASN A 26 -9.29 -14.51 23.01
CA ASN A 26 -8.57 -15.39 22.10
C ASN A 26 -8.19 -14.76 20.75
N SER A 27 -7.97 -13.44 20.68
CA SER A 27 -7.47 -12.86 19.43
C SER A 27 -5.96 -13.03 19.31
N THR A 28 -5.53 -13.89 18.37
CA THR A 28 -4.11 -14.08 18.07
C THR A 28 -3.52 -12.79 17.46
N PRO A 29 -2.38 -12.30 17.97
CA PRO A 29 -1.75 -11.10 17.43
C PRO A 29 -1.26 -11.33 16.00
N PHE A 30 -1.42 -10.34 15.12
CA PHE A 30 -0.86 -10.37 13.78
C PHE A 30 0.58 -9.86 13.84
N LEU A 31 1.52 -10.67 13.36
CA LEU A 31 2.90 -10.22 13.11
C LEU A 31 2.93 -9.53 11.75
N VAL A 32 3.20 -8.23 11.78
CA VAL A 32 3.35 -7.43 10.57
C VAL A 32 4.73 -6.82 10.52
N ASP A 33 5.20 -6.64 9.30
CA ASP A 33 6.39 -5.90 8.96
C ASP A 33 5.98 -4.57 8.36
N ILE A 34 6.79 -3.55 8.62
CA ILE A 34 6.48 -2.17 8.24
C ILE A 34 7.60 -1.68 7.36
N TYR A 35 7.24 -1.12 6.22
CA TYR A 35 8.18 -0.61 5.25
C TYR A 35 7.87 0.84 4.96
N GLN A 36 8.90 1.66 4.85
CA GLN A 36 8.78 3.05 4.41
C GLN A 36 9.48 3.17 3.06
N VAL A 37 8.75 3.59 2.03
CA VAL A 37 9.25 3.65 0.66
C VAL A 37 9.00 5.03 0.04
N ARG A 38 9.85 5.39 -0.93
CA ARG A 38 9.74 6.62 -1.75
C ARG A 38 9.77 6.24 -3.21
N LEU A 39 8.60 6.14 -3.83
CA LEU A 39 8.44 5.61 -5.18
C LEU A 39 8.99 6.54 -6.27
N TRP A 40 9.03 7.86 -6.06
CA TRP A 40 9.71 8.76 -6.99
C TRP A 40 11.18 8.36 -7.23
N LYS A 41 11.91 8.06 -6.15
CA LYS A 41 13.34 7.68 -6.25
C LYS A 41 13.50 6.39 -7.05
N LEU A 42 12.55 5.50 -6.92
CA LEU A 42 12.52 4.19 -7.53
C LEU A 42 12.40 4.26 -9.06
N ILE A 43 11.70 5.27 -9.57
CA ILE A 43 11.52 5.51 -11.01
C ILE A 43 12.66 6.34 -11.61
N HIS A 44 13.26 7.23 -10.81
CA HIS A 44 14.17 8.27 -11.30
C HIS A 44 15.64 8.08 -10.90
N SER A 45 15.97 7.09 -10.06
CA SER A 45 17.33 6.84 -9.59
C SER A 45 17.72 5.37 -9.80
N PRO A 46 18.60 5.07 -10.78
CA PRO A 46 19.08 3.71 -11.03
C PRO A 46 20.07 3.18 -9.98
N GLU A 47 20.44 3.96 -8.95
CA GLU A 47 21.49 3.63 -7.98
C GLU A 47 20.98 3.08 -6.63
N GLN A 48 19.73 2.60 -6.52
CA GLN A 48 19.11 2.33 -5.21
C GLN A 48 19.36 0.94 -4.61
N THR A 49 20.30 0.87 -3.67
CA THR A 49 20.64 -0.34 -2.88
C THR A 49 19.57 -0.70 -1.83
N ASP A 50 18.92 0.27 -1.20
CA ASP A 50 17.98 0.01 -0.09
C ASP A 50 16.63 -0.59 -0.53
N LEU A 51 16.29 -0.41 -1.80
CA LEU A 51 15.04 -0.91 -2.39
C LEU A 51 15.20 -2.30 -2.99
N ASP A 52 16.40 -2.64 -3.45
CA ASP A 52 16.75 -4.00 -3.84
C ASP A 52 16.53 -4.97 -2.66
N ASP A 53 16.72 -4.53 -1.42
CA ASP A 53 16.46 -5.36 -0.23
C ASP A 53 14.96 -5.71 -0.07
N ILE A 54 14.06 -4.72 -0.24
CA ILE A 54 12.60 -4.94 -0.22
C ILE A 54 12.19 -5.83 -1.39
N ALA A 55 12.64 -5.44 -2.57
CA ALA A 55 12.38 -6.14 -3.81
C ALA A 55 12.83 -7.61 -3.73
N GLN A 56 14.00 -7.86 -3.15
CA GLN A 56 14.56 -9.18 -2.92
C GLN A 56 13.77 -9.97 -1.88
N GLU A 57 13.36 -9.33 -0.77
CA GLU A 57 12.54 -9.98 0.26
C GLU A 57 11.20 -10.48 -0.32
N PHE A 58 10.59 -9.67 -1.17
CA PHE A 58 9.29 -9.98 -1.78
C PHE A 58 9.38 -10.67 -3.14
N GLN A 59 10.59 -10.89 -3.65
CA GLN A 59 10.87 -11.39 -4.99
C GLN A 59 10.13 -10.59 -6.07
N CYS A 60 9.98 -9.29 -5.87
CA CYS A 60 9.32 -8.39 -6.79
C CYS A 60 10.28 -7.31 -7.26
N ASN A 61 10.17 -6.87 -8.50
CA ASN A 61 10.89 -5.67 -8.91
C ASN A 61 10.19 -4.41 -8.38
N SER A 62 10.86 -3.29 -8.59
CA SER A 62 10.45 -2.00 -8.07
C SER A 62 9.13 -1.51 -8.70
N GLN A 63 8.91 -1.80 -9.98
CA GLN A 63 7.69 -1.52 -10.73
C GLN A 63 6.50 -2.37 -10.25
N GLU A 64 6.73 -3.63 -9.89
CA GLU A 64 5.71 -4.50 -9.31
C GLU A 64 5.29 -4.02 -7.92
N LEU A 65 6.21 -3.48 -7.12
CA LEU A 65 5.89 -2.82 -5.85
C LEU A 65 4.95 -1.61 -6.08
N LEU A 66 5.28 -0.77 -7.08
CA LEU A 66 4.44 0.36 -7.48
C LEU A 66 3.03 -0.10 -7.87
N HIS A 67 2.90 -1.03 -8.82
CA HIS A 67 1.61 -1.53 -9.28
C HIS A 67 0.81 -2.23 -8.18
N THR A 68 1.48 -2.95 -7.27
CA THR A 68 0.81 -3.56 -6.12
C THR A 68 0.21 -2.51 -5.19
N LEU A 69 0.92 -1.40 -4.98
CA LEU A 69 0.44 -0.31 -4.15
C LEU A 69 -0.71 0.45 -4.81
N VAL A 70 -0.60 0.74 -6.10
CA VAL A 70 -1.69 1.36 -6.87
C VAL A 70 -2.93 0.49 -6.83
N ALA A 71 -2.78 -0.80 -7.10
CA ALA A 71 -3.89 -1.74 -7.03
C ALA A 71 -4.59 -1.71 -5.66
N LEU A 72 -3.83 -1.54 -4.56
CA LEU A 72 -4.42 -1.46 -3.22
C LEU A 72 -5.27 -0.20 -3.07
N TYR A 73 -4.73 0.95 -3.48
CA TYR A 73 -5.44 2.22 -3.37
C TYR A 73 -6.64 2.25 -4.31
N ASP A 74 -6.46 1.86 -5.56
CA ASP A 74 -7.51 1.85 -6.59
C ASP A 74 -8.69 0.98 -6.15
N LYS A 75 -8.40 -0.20 -5.57
CA LYS A 75 -9.45 -1.07 -5.03
C LYS A 75 -10.13 -0.52 -3.77
N CYS A 76 -9.42 0.27 -2.96
CA CYS A 76 -9.96 0.78 -1.69
C CYS A 76 -10.58 2.18 -1.82
N LEU A 77 -10.25 2.91 -2.88
CA LEU A 77 -10.55 4.32 -3.12
C LEU A 77 -10.98 4.49 -4.60
N SER A 78 -12.00 3.74 -5.02
CA SER A 78 -12.46 3.66 -6.42
C SER A 78 -12.84 5.01 -7.02
N GLU A 79 -13.19 5.99 -6.18
CA GLU A 79 -13.55 7.35 -6.59
C GLU A 79 -12.37 8.19 -7.12
N ILE A 80 -11.12 7.86 -6.80
CA ILE A 80 -9.94 8.68 -7.12
C ILE A 80 -9.43 8.42 -8.55
N GLY A 81 -9.58 7.17 -9.02
CA GLY A 81 -9.05 6.69 -10.29
C GLY A 81 -7.55 6.40 -10.28
N GLY A 82 -7.14 5.37 -11.03
CA GLY A 82 -5.76 4.87 -11.06
C GLY A 82 -4.71 5.92 -11.46
N GLU A 83 -4.99 6.78 -12.45
CA GLU A 83 -4.06 7.81 -12.92
C GLU A 83 -3.70 8.82 -11.82
N THR A 84 -4.71 9.34 -11.11
CA THR A 84 -4.53 10.24 -9.97
C THR A 84 -3.73 9.56 -8.86
N ILE A 85 -3.98 8.27 -8.61
CA ILE A 85 -3.24 7.48 -7.63
C ILE A 85 -1.77 7.37 -8.04
N TYR A 86 -1.47 7.02 -9.30
CA TYR A 86 -0.11 6.95 -9.83
C TYR A 86 0.61 8.27 -9.65
N SER A 87 0.01 9.37 -10.12
CA SER A 87 0.58 10.70 -10.02
C SER A 87 0.91 11.03 -8.55
N THR A 88 -0.06 10.84 -7.65
CA THR A 88 0.07 11.12 -6.22
C THR A 88 1.21 10.33 -5.56
N ILE A 89 1.26 9.01 -5.73
CA ILE A 89 2.28 8.19 -5.04
C ILE A 89 3.67 8.34 -5.64
N CYS A 90 3.74 8.70 -6.93
CA CYS A 90 4.99 8.94 -7.63
C CYS A 90 5.56 10.32 -7.35
N GLU A 91 4.85 11.25 -6.71
CA GLU A 91 5.38 12.58 -6.41
C GLU A 91 6.68 12.57 -5.58
N ARG A 92 7.59 13.51 -5.87
CA ARG A 92 8.94 13.56 -5.31
C ARG A 92 9.03 13.59 -3.78
N LYS A 93 8.06 14.22 -3.12
CA LYS A 93 8.05 14.40 -1.66
C LYS A 93 7.21 13.34 -0.94
N VAL A 94 6.56 12.46 -1.69
CA VAL A 94 5.64 11.48 -1.12
C VAL A 94 6.39 10.30 -0.55
N VAL A 95 5.98 9.91 0.64
CA VAL A 95 6.46 8.78 1.40
C VAL A 95 5.29 7.86 1.64
N SER A 96 5.47 6.57 1.34
CA SER A 96 4.45 5.55 1.60
C SER A 96 4.92 4.61 2.72
N ILE A 97 4.05 4.34 3.68
CA ILE A 97 4.21 3.35 4.75
C ILE A 97 3.36 2.15 4.40
N LEU A 98 3.99 0.99 4.21
CA LEU A 98 3.33 -0.27 3.89
C LEU A 98 3.31 -1.15 5.13
N ILE A 99 2.16 -1.80 5.36
CA ILE A 99 2.03 -2.86 6.36
C ILE A 99 1.88 -4.17 5.63
N VAL A 100 2.85 -5.06 5.84
CA VAL A 100 2.94 -6.34 5.17
C VAL A 100 2.87 -7.46 6.21
N TYR A 101 2.10 -8.50 5.92
CA TYR A 101 1.95 -9.64 6.80
C TYR A 101 3.18 -10.56 6.73
N ASN A 102 3.77 -10.92 7.87
CA ASN A 102 5.04 -11.66 7.90
C ASN A 102 4.87 -13.16 7.53
N ASN A 103 3.67 -13.76 7.63
CA ASN A 103 3.56 -15.20 7.42
C ASN A 103 2.18 -15.71 6.92
N PRO A 104 1.92 -15.75 5.59
CA PRO A 104 0.63 -16.19 5.06
C PRO A 104 0.31 -17.67 5.36
N GLU A 105 1.32 -18.52 5.57
CA GLU A 105 1.12 -19.98 5.72
C GLU A 105 0.64 -20.42 7.10
N VAL A 106 0.96 -19.67 8.16
CA VAL A 106 0.62 -20.05 9.54
C VAL A 106 -0.88 -19.95 9.81
N VAL A 107 -1.61 -19.11 9.06
CA VAL A 107 -3.06 -18.95 9.22
C VAL A 107 -3.81 -20.18 8.68
N ILE A 108 -3.28 -20.87 7.67
CA ILE A 108 -3.96 -22.01 7.05
C ILE A 108 -3.87 -23.27 7.93
N LYS A 109 -2.81 -23.39 8.76
CA LYS A 109 -2.60 -24.56 9.62
C LYS A 109 -3.28 -24.48 10.99
N GLN A 110 -3.76 -23.32 11.41
CA GLN A 110 -4.70 -23.21 12.54
C GLN A 110 -6.13 -23.40 12.03
N GLY A 111 -6.43 -24.66 11.68
CA GLY A 111 -7.74 -25.12 11.22
C GLY A 111 -8.84 -24.99 12.27
N ALA A 112 -9.33 -23.77 12.49
CA ALA A 112 -10.57 -23.50 13.21
C ALA A 112 -11.30 -22.26 12.68
N VAL A 113 -11.08 -21.88 11.42
CA VAL A 113 -11.85 -20.80 10.80
C VAL A 113 -12.20 -21.08 9.34
N SER A 114 -12.75 -22.27 9.10
CA SER A 114 -13.63 -22.52 7.95
C SER A 114 -15.05 -21.95 8.15
N ASN A 115 -15.30 -21.21 9.25
CA ASN A 115 -16.55 -20.51 9.54
C ASN A 115 -16.30 -19.00 9.84
N LEU A 116 -15.62 -18.28 8.94
CA LEU A 116 -15.55 -16.80 8.98
C LEU A 116 -16.51 -16.16 7.97
N VAL A 117 -17.70 -16.73 7.85
CA VAL A 117 -18.89 -16.04 7.33
C VAL A 117 -19.99 -16.21 8.38
N THR A 118 -20.78 -15.16 8.57
CA THR A 118 -21.86 -14.94 9.56
C THR A 118 -21.43 -14.33 10.90
N ASP A 119 -20.94 -13.09 10.84
CA ASP A 119 -21.50 -12.01 11.67
C ASP A 119 -21.73 -10.84 10.69
N GLU A 120 -22.81 -10.97 9.89
CA GLU A 120 -23.22 -10.05 8.82
C GLU A 120 -24.12 -8.89 9.29
N GLU A 121 -24.35 -8.67 10.58
CA GLU A 121 -25.46 -7.80 11.00
C GLU A 121 -25.12 -6.39 11.53
N ASP A 122 -23.89 -5.88 11.44
CA ASP A 122 -23.63 -4.54 12.04
C ASP A 122 -22.79 -3.54 11.22
N CYS A 123 -22.58 -3.78 9.91
CA CYS A 123 -21.94 -2.76 9.06
C CYS A 123 -22.28 -2.80 7.56
N LEU A 124 -23.19 -3.68 7.11
CA LEU A 124 -23.41 -3.93 5.67
C LEU A 124 -24.67 -3.27 5.06
N ASP A 125 -25.62 -2.77 5.86
CA ASP A 125 -26.92 -2.33 5.35
C ASP A 125 -26.98 -0.89 4.80
N THR A 126 -25.85 -0.23 4.52
CA THR A 126 -25.89 1.16 3.99
C THR A 126 -24.99 1.44 2.79
N LEU A 127 -24.31 0.46 2.19
CA LEU A 127 -23.41 0.71 1.05
C LEU A 127 -23.52 -0.29 -0.12
N LEU A 128 -24.50 -1.19 -0.11
CA LEU A 128 -24.69 -2.19 -1.17
C LEU A 128 -26.02 -2.04 -1.90
N GLU A 129 -26.29 -0.84 -2.42
CA GLU A 129 -27.20 -0.73 -3.56
C GLU A 129 -26.62 0.26 -4.60
N ASN A 130 -26.09 -0.34 -5.67
CA ASN A 130 -25.99 0.21 -7.03
C ASN A 130 -25.00 1.37 -7.26
N ILE A 131 -23.71 1.04 -7.28
CA ILE A 131 -22.80 1.68 -8.22
C ILE A 131 -22.26 0.55 -9.10
N GLU A 132 -22.72 0.50 -10.36
CA GLU A 132 -21.97 -0.15 -11.44
C GLU A 132 -20.64 0.62 -11.51
N GLU A 133 -19.65 0.17 -10.74
CA GLU A 133 -18.32 0.76 -10.73
C GLU A 133 -17.65 0.47 -12.08
N PRO A 134 -16.91 1.44 -12.65
CA PRO A 134 -16.13 1.20 -13.85
C PRO A 134 -15.15 0.04 -13.60
N ASP A 135 -15.01 -0.83 -14.59
CA ASP A 135 -14.09 -1.97 -14.56
C ASP A 135 -12.66 -1.48 -14.31
N SER A 136 -12.24 -1.44 -13.04
CA SER A 136 -10.87 -1.12 -12.65
C SER A 136 -9.94 -2.21 -13.19
N VAL A 137 -8.83 -1.78 -13.82
CA VAL A 137 -7.77 -2.65 -14.32
C VAL A 137 -7.18 -3.56 -13.22
N PHE A 138 -7.31 -3.16 -11.95
CA PHE A 138 -6.79 -3.87 -10.79
C PHE A 138 -7.84 -4.72 -10.05
N HIS A 139 -9.05 -4.87 -10.61
CA HIS A 139 -10.14 -5.59 -9.96
C HIS A 139 -9.75 -6.99 -9.47
N ASP A 140 -8.93 -7.72 -10.25
CA ASP A 140 -8.51 -9.10 -10.01
C ASP A 140 -7.28 -9.25 -9.10
N VAL A 141 -6.61 -8.16 -8.69
CA VAL A 141 -5.33 -8.27 -7.95
C VAL A 141 -5.50 -8.80 -6.54
N PHE A 142 -6.62 -8.47 -5.90
CA PHE A 142 -6.89 -8.85 -4.52
C PHE A 142 -8.12 -9.76 -4.43
N SER A 143 -7.90 -10.98 -3.93
CA SER A 143 -8.90 -12.06 -3.83
C SER A 143 -10.11 -11.78 -2.92
N ASP A 144 -10.18 -10.61 -2.29
CA ASP A 144 -11.33 -10.17 -1.49
C ASP A 144 -12.41 -9.45 -2.31
N ALA A 145 -12.26 -9.39 -3.64
CA ALA A 145 -13.29 -8.98 -4.58
C ALA A 145 -14.17 -10.18 -4.97
N SER A 146 -15.49 -10.00 -4.98
CA SER A 146 -16.43 -10.96 -5.56
C SER A 146 -16.13 -11.12 -7.05
N SER A 147 -15.92 -12.37 -7.48
CA SER A 147 -15.56 -12.76 -8.84
C SER A 147 -16.51 -12.18 -9.87
N SER A 148 -16.01 -11.25 -10.69
CA SER A 148 -16.59 -10.88 -11.98
C SER A 148 -15.58 -11.33 -13.04
N GLU A 149 -16.04 -12.07 -14.05
CA GLU A 149 -15.19 -12.64 -15.09
C GLU A 149 -14.63 -11.51 -15.97
N SER A 150 -13.32 -11.26 -15.89
CA SER A 150 -12.66 -10.23 -16.71
C SER A 150 -12.19 -10.81 -18.05
N SER A 151 -12.59 -10.12 -19.12
CA SER A 151 -12.23 -10.31 -20.53
C SER A 151 -10.71 -10.29 -20.75
N GLU A 152 -10.23 -11.18 -21.62
CA GLU A 152 -8.85 -11.19 -22.11
C GLU A 152 -8.67 -10.07 -23.14
N GLU A 153 -7.88 -9.04 -22.82
CA GLU A 153 -7.44 -8.05 -23.80
C GLU A 153 -6.02 -8.40 -24.30
N GLU A 154 -5.86 -8.39 -25.62
CA GLU A 154 -4.61 -8.62 -26.33
C GLU A 154 -3.84 -7.29 -26.42
N ASP A 155 -2.64 -7.24 -25.82
CA ASP A 155 -1.76 -6.06 -25.85
C ASP A 155 -1.18 -5.85 -27.27
N GLU A 156 -1.51 -4.74 -27.94
CA GLU A 156 -0.79 -4.24 -29.14
C GLU A 156 0.46 -3.45 -28.70
N ASP A 157 1.64 -3.93 -29.10
CA ASP A 157 2.92 -3.24 -28.91
C ASP A 157 3.01 -2.02 -29.87
N GLY A 158 2.57 -0.84 -29.38
CA GLY A 158 2.75 0.45 -30.05
C GLY A 158 4.00 1.17 -29.54
N ASP A 159 5.03 1.27 -30.39
CA ASP A 159 6.20 2.14 -30.18
C ASP A 159 5.81 3.61 -30.48
N GLU A 160 5.68 4.45 -29.45
CA GLU A 160 5.63 5.91 -29.62
C GLU A 160 6.59 6.62 -28.64
N ASP A 161 7.66 7.17 -29.22
CA ASP A 161 8.53 8.20 -28.62
C ASP A 161 7.88 9.57 -28.86
N GLU A 162 7.41 10.28 -27.83
CA GLU A 162 7.31 11.76 -27.80
C GLU A 162 7.00 12.29 -26.36
N ASP A 163 8.00 12.94 -25.75
CA ASP A 163 8.06 13.89 -24.62
C ASP A 163 7.13 13.80 -23.36
N ASP A 164 7.81 13.43 -22.25
CA ASP A 164 7.78 14.02 -20.90
C ASP A 164 6.62 13.86 -19.90
N GLU A 165 5.58 13.08 -20.20
CA GLU A 165 4.72 12.50 -19.14
C GLU A 165 4.91 10.98 -19.13
N ARG A 166 5.85 10.49 -18.30
CA ARG A 166 6.12 9.04 -18.21
C ARG A 166 4.85 8.32 -17.77
N ASP A 167 4.30 7.53 -18.67
CA ASP A 167 3.16 6.68 -18.37
C ASP A 167 3.56 5.64 -17.31
N TYR A 168 3.16 5.87 -16.06
CA TYR A 168 3.44 4.97 -14.95
C TYR A 168 2.67 3.64 -15.06
N SER A 169 1.74 3.53 -16.01
CA SER A 169 0.99 2.30 -16.31
C SER A 169 1.78 1.31 -17.18
N ILE A 170 2.96 1.71 -17.69
CA ILE A 170 3.85 0.78 -18.40
C ILE A 170 4.06 -0.45 -17.53
N GLY A 171 3.92 -1.64 -18.12
CA GLY A 171 4.15 -2.91 -17.43
C GLY A 171 2.98 -3.45 -16.59
N VAL A 172 1.85 -2.74 -16.50
CA VAL A 172 0.65 -3.22 -15.78
C VAL A 172 0.18 -4.58 -16.31
N GLY A 173 0.11 -4.77 -17.64
CA GLY A 173 -0.27 -6.07 -18.22
C GLY A 173 0.65 -7.22 -17.82
N LYS A 174 1.98 -6.98 -17.80
CA LYS A 174 2.98 -7.95 -17.32
C LYS A 174 2.81 -8.25 -15.82
N PHE A 175 2.53 -7.22 -15.03
CA PHE A 175 2.25 -7.34 -13.60
C PHE A 175 1.00 -8.20 -13.35
N LEU A 176 -0.12 -7.91 -14.02
CA LEU A 176 -1.36 -8.67 -13.89
C LEU A 176 -1.17 -10.14 -14.27
N LYS A 177 -0.46 -10.41 -15.37
CA LYS A 177 -0.07 -11.78 -15.78
C LYS A 177 0.71 -12.51 -14.68
N LYS A 178 1.62 -11.83 -13.95
CA LYS A 178 2.37 -12.41 -12.83
C LYS A 178 1.52 -12.64 -11.58
N VAL A 179 0.61 -11.71 -11.26
CA VAL A 179 -0.33 -11.86 -10.15
C VAL A 179 -1.25 -13.05 -10.39
N LYS A 180 -1.84 -13.16 -11.60
CA LYS A 180 -2.68 -14.31 -12.01
C LYS A 180 -1.92 -15.63 -11.97
N ALA A 181 -0.63 -15.62 -12.33
CA ALA A 181 0.24 -16.80 -12.22
C ALA A 181 0.74 -17.09 -10.79
N GLU A 182 0.27 -16.35 -9.78
CA GLU A 182 0.68 -16.44 -8.38
C GLU A 182 2.19 -16.26 -8.12
N LYS A 183 2.90 -15.62 -9.06
CA LYS A 183 4.37 -15.46 -8.98
C LYS A 183 4.80 -14.28 -8.10
N LEU A 184 3.87 -13.42 -7.71
CA LEU A 184 4.13 -12.24 -6.90
C LEU A 184 3.61 -12.44 -5.49
N ASN A 185 4.47 -12.40 -4.47
CA ASN A 185 4.02 -12.64 -3.08
C ASN A 185 3.51 -11.37 -2.38
N LEU A 186 3.95 -10.19 -2.82
CA LEU A 186 3.64 -8.94 -2.15
C LEU A 186 2.13 -8.64 -2.08
N HIS A 187 1.39 -8.82 -3.18
CA HIS A 187 -0.07 -8.55 -3.20
C HIS A 187 -0.86 -9.42 -2.19
N LYS A 188 -0.39 -10.65 -1.93
CA LYS A 188 -1.01 -11.54 -0.94
C LYS A 188 -0.75 -11.06 0.49
N ARG A 189 0.44 -10.52 0.74
CA ARG A 189 0.93 -10.11 2.06
C ARG A 189 0.60 -8.66 2.42
N LEU A 190 0.42 -7.77 1.44
CA LEU A 190 0.10 -6.36 1.69
C LEU A 190 -1.29 -6.25 2.34
N ILE A 191 -1.34 -5.58 3.50
CA ILE A 191 -2.56 -5.44 4.31
C ILE A 191 -3.15 -4.03 4.16
N GLY A 192 -2.29 -3.02 4.20
CA GLY A 192 -2.68 -1.63 4.15
C GLY A 192 -1.48 -0.75 3.87
N SER A 193 -1.76 0.49 3.46
CA SER A 193 -0.75 1.49 3.18
C SER A 193 -1.27 2.88 3.50
N LEU A 194 -0.35 3.77 3.84
CA LEU A 194 -0.58 5.20 4.01
C LEU A 194 0.49 5.98 3.24
N SER A 195 0.08 6.93 2.40
CA SER A 195 0.97 7.83 1.67
C SER A 195 0.76 9.25 2.14
N PHE A 196 1.85 9.95 2.43
CA PHE A 196 1.85 11.30 2.97
C PHE A 196 3.02 12.12 2.42
N GLN A 197 2.94 13.43 2.56
CA GLN A 197 4.04 14.34 2.30
C GLN A 197 4.27 15.30 3.48
N LYS A 198 5.52 15.72 3.65
CA LYS A 198 5.91 16.74 4.64
C LYS A 198 6.06 18.08 3.93
N ILE A 199 5.23 19.05 4.29
CA ILE A 199 5.21 20.39 3.69
C ILE A 199 5.85 21.38 4.67
N THR A 200 6.77 22.20 4.18
CA THR A 200 7.32 23.32 4.96
C THR A 200 6.49 24.57 4.68
N MET A 201 5.81 25.11 5.69
CA MET A 201 4.91 26.27 5.54
C MET A 201 5.70 27.59 5.52
N PHE A 202 6.69 27.72 6.40
CA PHE A 202 7.53 28.90 6.50
C PHE A 202 8.99 28.51 6.30
N PRO A 203 9.58 28.73 5.11
CA PRO A 203 10.97 28.38 4.84
C PRO A 203 11.90 29.51 5.32
N THR A 204 11.78 29.92 6.58
CA THR A 204 12.69 30.92 7.16
C THR A 204 13.73 30.22 8.04
N PRO A 205 15.02 30.62 8.00
CA PRO A 205 16.06 29.98 8.80
C PRO A 205 15.83 30.01 10.33
N ALA A 206 14.95 30.90 10.80
CA ALA A 206 14.65 31.07 12.21
C ALA A 206 13.43 30.25 12.67
N HIS A 207 12.52 29.92 11.76
CA HIS A 207 11.28 29.19 12.02
C HIS A 207 10.96 28.34 10.78
N GLU A 208 11.34 27.07 10.83
CA GLU A 208 10.87 26.06 9.89
C GLU A 208 9.68 25.36 10.53
N GLU A 209 8.48 25.68 10.04
CA GLU A 209 7.28 24.94 10.44
C GLU A 209 6.97 23.86 9.41
N HIS A 210 6.71 22.65 9.88
CA HIS A 210 6.39 21.51 9.02
C HIS A 210 5.02 20.94 9.33
N VAL A 211 4.20 20.79 8.29
CA VAL A 211 2.90 20.14 8.35
C VAL A 211 2.96 18.81 7.61
N LEU A 212 2.27 17.80 8.14
CA LEU A 212 2.08 16.52 7.46
C LEU A 212 0.76 16.54 6.72
N ASP A 213 0.84 16.29 5.42
CA ASP A 213 -0.32 16.20 4.54
C ASP A 213 -0.55 14.73 4.17
N LEU A 214 -1.68 14.20 4.62
CA LEU A 214 -2.09 12.82 4.37
C LEU A 214 -2.78 12.75 3.02
N LEU A 215 -2.17 12.02 2.08
CA LEU A 215 -2.65 11.96 0.70
C LEU A 215 -3.57 10.76 0.48
N LEU A 216 -3.11 9.56 0.82
CA LEU A 216 -3.85 8.32 0.62
C LEU A 216 -3.75 7.43 1.87
N LEU A 217 -4.85 6.77 2.22
CA LEU A 217 -4.88 5.76 3.27
C LEU A 217 -5.84 4.64 2.86
N ALA A 218 -5.30 3.42 2.75
CA ALA A 218 -6.07 2.26 2.36
C ALA A 218 -5.74 1.04 3.22
N CYS A 219 -6.76 0.21 3.44
CA CYS A 219 -6.62 -1.09 4.07
C CYS A 219 -7.57 -2.07 3.39
N ARG A 220 -7.06 -3.26 3.06
CA ARG A 220 -7.86 -4.30 2.41
C ARG A 220 -9.08 -4.65 3.24
N LYS A 221 -10.19 -4.96 2.56
CA LYS A 221 -11.51 -5.14 3.16
C LYS A 221 -11.47 -6.17 4.28
N LYS A 222 -10.81 -7.32 4.05
CA LYS A 222 -10.69 -8.41 5.04
C LYS A 222 -9.94 -8.06 6.34
N TYR A 223 -9.21 -6.94 6.36
CA TYR A 223 -8.48 -6.47 7.54
C TYR A 223 -9.06 -5.19 8.15
N ARG A 224 -10.15 -4.65 7.59
CA ARG A 224 -10.89 -3.53 8.18
C ARG A 224 -11.46 -3.95 9.54
N GLY A 225 -11.69 -2.97 10.42
CA GLY A 225 -12.13 -3.23 11.80
C GLY A 225 -11.06 -3.74 12.76
N ARG A 226 -9.87 -4.14 12.27
CA ARG A 226 -8.77 -4.68 13.10
C ARG A 226 -7.82 -3.62 13.67
N GLY A 227 -8.16 -2.33 13.56
CA GLY A 227 -7.35 -1.23 14.12
C GLY A 227 -6.14 -0.83 13.26
N ILE A 228 -6.00 -1.35 12.05
CA ILE A 228 -4.84 -1.09 11.17
C ILE A 228 -4.77 0.37 10.74
N GLY A 229 -5.88 0.97 10.31
CA GLY A 229 -5.91 2.40 9.99
C GLY A 229 -5.53 3.29 11.18
N ARG A 230 -6.04 2.96 12.38
CA ARG A 230 -5.64 3.66 13.62
C ARG A 230 -4.14 3.52 13.89
N TYR A 231 -3.58 2.34 13.63
CA TYR A 231 -2.16 2.09 13.81
C TYR A 231 -1.30 2.88 12.80
N LEU A 232 -1.69 2.90 11.52
CA LEU A 232 -1.05 3.74 10.49
C LEU A 232 -1.07 5.22 10.88
N MET A 233 -2.19 5.73 11.40
CA MET A 233 -2.26 7.12 11.89
C MET A 233 -1.35 7.36 13.11
N LYS A 234 -1.23 6.39 14.03
CA LYS A 234 -0.28 6.49 15.15
C LYS A 234 1.17 6.53 14.67
N LEU A 235 1.50 5.76 13.64
CA LEU A 235 2.81 5.84 13.00
C LEU A 235 3.03 7.21 12.34
N LEU A 236 2.00 7.75 11.67
CA LEU A 236 2.05 9.08 11.08
C LEU A 236 2.27 10.19 12.12
N MET A 237 1.81 9.97 13.36
CA MET A 237 2.02 10.92 14.45
C MET A 237 3.33 10.69 15.23
N ASN A 238 4.09 9.65 14.88
CA ASN A 238 5.31 9.33 15.60
C ASN A 238 6.53 10.05 15.00
N ARG A 239 7.08 10.99 15.78
CA ARG A 239 8.25 11.79 15.42
C ARG A 239 9.51 10.96 15.14
N ASP A 240 9.64 9.77 15.74
CA ASP A 240 10.77 8.88 15.47
C ASP A 240 10.80 8.41 14.00
N TYR A 241 9.63 8.36 13.34
CA TYR A 241 9.50 7.89 11.96
C TYR A 241 9.50 9.04 10.95
N ILE A 242 8.98 10.21 11.34
CA ILE A 242 8.67 11.32 10.42
C ILE A 242 9.56 12.55 10.64
N GLY A 243 10.27 12.58 11.76
CA GLY A 243 11.00 13.74 12.23
C GLY A 243 10.07 14.79 12.82
N ASP A 244 10.63 15.96 13.11
CA ASP A 244 9.90 17.05 13.75
C ASP A 244 8.83 17.63 12.82
N TYR A 245 7.63 17.82 13.34
CA TYR A 245 6.52 18.48 12.67
C TYR A 245 5.66 19.22 13.70
N ASP A 246 4.96 20.25 13.23
CA ASP A 246 4.05 21.07 14.00
C ASP A 246 2.63 20.52 13.87
N ALA A 247 1.91 20.50 14.99
CA ALA A 247 0.58 19.93 15.14
C ALA A 247 -0.49 21.01 15.21
#